data_AF-A0A6U5M4J8-F1
#
_entry.id   AF-A0A6U5M4J8-F1
#
_cell.length_a   1.000
_cell.length_b   1.000
_cell.length_c   1.000
_cell.angle_alpha   90.00
_cell.angle_beta   90.00
_cell.angle_gamma   90.00
#
_symmetry.space_group_name_H-M   'P 1'
#
loop_
_entity.id
_entity.type
_entity.pdbx_description
1 polymer ?
#
loop_
_entity_poly.entity_id
_entity_poly.type
_entity_poly.pdbx_seq_one_letter_code
_entity_poly.pdbx_strand_id
1 'polypeptide(L)'
;MGKKRRRSVARAGDAEEEDLELTGFVCEGELYLRDASGSVYSSERDCSGQLVRLGTWDGSTSSPVWTPADAEAQQAAPASSSPLPSLPPPPPQPLCFEADEIDHCETAPEAYAHVVPVLRRLSQSRNIDTTELRIYDPYYCNGAVERHLLVLGFPCVHNVNEDFYATQRTHSLPQFDLLLTNPPYSGSHPERLLEFCSASSKPWLLLMPNWVFARAYYSESLPALKPAFYIVPRKRYHYWTPRGRRSDIVGSGPKARTHGHTNAALGARTSPFISFWVGGGFPPSLVSKLFRRAPEGCMLFRRLEDLPAAVRANGAPQGGTHGNRKQSMVKKRN
;
A
#
# COMPACT_ATOMS: atom_id res chain seq x y z
N MET A 1 0.35 47.87 41.25
CA MET A 1 1.73 48.18 40.79
C MET A 1 2.68 47.28 41.58
N GLY A 2 3.59 46.46 41.05
CA GLY A 2 4.04 46.22 39.69
C GLY A 2 4.78 44.87 39.65
N LYS A 3 4.79 44.27 38.45
CA LYS A 3 5.46 43.03 38.07
C LYS A 3 6.97 43.05 38.39
N LYS A 4 7.52 41.92 38.85
CA LYS A 4 8.91 41.55 38.53
C LYS A 4 8.92 40.19 37.84
N ARG A 5 9.58 40.19 36.68
CA ARG A 5 9.58 39.18 35.62
C ARG A 5 11.06 38.88 35.31
N ARG A 6 11.34 37.65 34.85
CA ARG A 6 12.57 37.12 34.22
C ARG A 6 13.69 36.70 35.19
N ARG A 7 14.43 35.62 34.97
CA ARG A 7 14.87 35.00 33.70
C ARG A 7 14.78 33.47 33.72
N SER A 8 14.11 32.88 32.74
CA SER A 8 14.45 31.55 32.23
C SER A 8 15.51 31.73 31.13
N VAL A 9 16.51 30.85 31.16
CA VAL A 9 17.60 30.77 30.18
C VAL A 9 17.02 30.17 28.91
N ALA A 10 17.09 30.91 27.80
CA ALA A 10 16.72 30.41 26.47
C ALA A 10 17.79 29.41 26.00
N ARG A 11 17.37 28.21 25.62
CA ARG A 11 18.14 27.33 24.74
C ARG A 11 17.96 27.83 23.31
N ALA A 12 19.07 27.95 22.60
CA ALA A 12 19.08 28.16 21.16
C ALA A 12 18.48 26.92 20.47
N GLY A 13 17.51 27.11 19.58
CA GLY A 13 16.90 26.00 18.84
C GLY A 13 15.55 26.29 18.18
N ASP A 14 14.91 27.44 18.43
CA ASP A 14 13.67 27.81 17.74
C ASP A 14 14.02 28.62 16.48
N ALA A 15 14.33 27.93 15.39
CA ALA A 15 14.15 28.50 14.06
C ALA A 15 12.64 28.48 13.79
N GLU A 16 12.04 29.67 13.73
CA GLU A 16 10.65 29.85 13.31
C GLU A 16 10.51 29.21 11.91
N GLU A 17 9.67 28.17 11.78
CA GLU A 17 9.20 27.70 10.48
C GLU A 17 8.38 28.85 9.88
N GLU A 18 9.01 29.64 9.02
CA GLU A 18 8.27 30.59 8.17
C GLU A 18 7.31 29.78 7.30
N ASP A 19 6.01 29.99 7.50
CA ASP A 19 4.96 29.43 6.65
C ASP A 19 5.21 29.89 5.20
N LEU A 20 5.79 29.02 4.38
CA LEU A 20 5.98 29.28 2.96
C LEU A 20 4.61 29.42 2.29
N GLU A 21 4.24 30.64 1.92
CA GLU A 21 3.06 30.88 1.09
C GLU A 21 3.29 30.34 -0.32
N LEU A 22 2.51 29.31 -0.69
CA LEU A 22 2.62 28.62 -1.97
C LEU A 22 1.41 28.90 -2.84
N THR A 23 1.67 29.26 -4.10
CA THR A 23 0.67 29.42 -5.16
C THR A 23 0.76 28.25 -6.12
N GLY A 24 -0.38 27.61 -6.40
CA GLY A 24 -0.46 26.50 -7.35
C GLY A 24 -0.54 26.97 -8.80
N PHE A 25 0.17 26.30 -9.71
CA PHE A 25 0.08 26.53 -11.15
C PHE A 25 0.17 25.22 -11.94
N VAL A 26 -0.44 25.19 -13.13
CA VAL A 26 -0.46 23.99 -13.99
C VAL A 26 0.48 24.22 -15.18
N CYS A 27 1.43 23.30 -15.39
CA CYS A 27 2.34 23.31 -16.53
C CYS A 27 2.37 21.91 -17.14
N GLU A 28 2.23 21.80 -18.46
CA GLU A 28 2.21 20.49 -19.17
C GLU A 28 1.17 19.48 -18.64
N GLY A 29 0.08 19.97 -18.02
CA GLY A 29 -0.98 19.15 -17.44
C GLY A 29 -0.71 18.68 -16.00
N GLU A 30 0.44 19.03 -15.43
CA GLU A 30 0.84 18.69 -14.06
C GLU A 30 0.74 19.90 -13.12
N LEU A 31 0.37 19.66 -11.86
CA LEU A 31 0.25 20.71 -10.83
C LEU A 31 1.59 20.91 -10.12
N TYR A 32 2.05 22.15 -10.06
CA TYR A 32 3.25 22.59 -9.36
C TYR A 32 2.91 23.67 -8.34
N LEU A 33 3.79 23.84 -7.35
CA LEU A 33 3.68 24.89 -6.35
C LEU A 33 4.81 25.89 -6.56
N ARG A 34 4.54 27.17 -6.35
CA ARG A 34 5.54 28.24 -6.43
C ARG A 34 5.47 29.10 -5.18
N ASP A 35 6.62 29.46 -4.63
CA ASP A 35 6.70 30.47 -3.57
C ASP A 35 6.92 31.89 -4.14
N ALA A 36 6.83 32.89 -3.26
CA ALA A 36 7.05 34.29 -3.61
C ALA A 36 8.47 34.57 -4.18
N SER A 37 9.46 33.74 -3.85
CA SER A 37 10.83 33.86 -4.38
C SER A 37 10.96 33.37 -5.82
N GLY A 38 9.93 32.69 -6.35
CA GLY A 38 9.98 32.06 -7.66
C GLY A 38 10.59 30.67 -7.65
N SER A 39 10.79 30.04 -6.49
CA SER A 39 11.14 28.61 -6.45
C SER A 39 9.91 27.76 -6.76
N VAL A 40 10.10 26.73 -7.58
CA VAL A 40 9.07 25.79 -8.00
C VAL A 40 9.26 24.47 -7.26
N TYR A 41 8.17 23.93 -6.73
CA TYR A 41 8.11 22.67 -6.00
C TYR A 41 7.12 21.72 -6.66
N SER A 42 7.36 20.42 -6.46
CA SER A 42 6.37 19.38 -6.74
C SER A 42 5.12 19.62 -5.89
N SER A 43 3.95 19.29 -6.45
CA SER A 43 2.70 19.19 -5.66
C SER A 43 2.70 17.97 -4.72
N GLU A 44 3.62 17.03 -4.93
CA GLU A 44 3.85 15.88 -4.05
C GLU A 44 5.03 16.13 -3.10
N ARG A 45 4.88 15.66 -1.86
CA ARG A 45 5.94 15.66 -0.84
C ARG A 45 6.76 14.38 -0.94
N ASP A 46 8.01 14.43 -0.50
CA ASP A 46 8.86 13.23 -0.43
C ASP A 46 8.39 12.25 0.67
N CYS A 47 9.11 11.13 0.82
CA CYS A 47 8.79 10.10 1.81
C CYS A 47 8.92 10.57 3.28
N SER A 48 9.56 11.72 3.51
CA SER A 48 9.67 12.37 4.82
C SER A 48 8.60 13.46 5.04
N GLY A 49 7.80 13.76 4.02
CA GLY A 49 6.77 14.80 4.06
C GLY A 49 7.30 16.21 3.70
N GLN A 50 8.51 16.34 3.16
CA GLN A 50 9.07 17.63 2.75
C GLN A 50 8.72 17.99 1.29
N LEU A 51 8.70 19.29 0.98
CA LEU A 51 8.47 19.79 -0.39
C LEU A 51 9.68 19.53 -1.26
N VAL A 52 9.46 18.96 -2.44
CA VAL A 52 10.54 18.66 -3.40
C VAL A 52 10.72 19.87 -4.31
N ARG A 53 11.83 20.60 -4.20
CA ARG A 53 12.17 21.71 -5.09
C ARG A 53 12.60 21.18 -6.46
N LEU A 54 12.01 21.70 -7.52
CA LEU A 54 12.21 21.25 -8.91
C LEU A 54 12.92 22.29 -9.79
N GLY A 55 12.87 23.56 -9.41
CA GLY A 55 13.49 24.61 -10.21
C GLY A 55 13.05 26.00 -9.80
N THR A 56 13.10 26.92 -10.75
CA THR A 56 12.71 28.31 -10.57
C THR A 56 11.84 28.79 -11.73
N TRP A 57 10.85 29.61 -11.42
CA TRP A 57 9.99 30.23 -12.39
C TRP A 57 9.58 31.61 -11.90
N ASP A 58 9.94 32.63 -12.67
CA ASP A 58 9.61 34.03 -12.39
C ASP A 58 8.19 34.40 -12.89
N GLY A 59 7.57 33.56 -13.71
CA GLY A 59 6.26 33.80 -14.32
C GLY A 59 6.30 34.67 -15.58
N SER A 60 7.48 35.10 -16.02
CA SER A 60 7.65 35.89 -17.24
C SER A 60 7.76 35.00 -18.49
N THR A 61 8.14 33.74 -18.30
CA THR A 61 8.34 32.72 -19.32
C THR A 61 7.18 31.72 -19.36
N SER A 62 6.92 31.10 -20.51
CA SER A 62 5.80 30.15 -20.69
C SER A 62 5.94 28.84 -19.89
N SER A 63 7.15 28.52 -19.42
CA SER A 63 7.47 27.30 -18.67
C SER A 63 8.57 27.54 -17.63
N PRO A 64 8.59 26.82 -16.49
CA PRO A 64 9.66 26.88 -15.49
C PRO A 64 11.04 26.52 -16.04
N VAL A 65 12.08 27.09 -15.42
CA VAL A 65 13.46 26.60 -15.59
C VAL A 65 13.67 25.48 -14.58
N TRP A 66 13.63 24.25 -15.08
CA TRP A 66 13.95 23.06 -14.29
C TRP A 66 15.46 23.03 -14.05
N THR A 67 15.86 23.09 -12.78
CA THR A 67 17.24 22.77 -12.43
C THR A 67 17.36 21.25 -12.45
N PRO A 68 18.37 20.67 -13.12
CA PRO A 68 18.80 19.31 -12.78
C PRO A 68 18.97 19.31 -11.27
N ALA A 69 18.23 18.45 -10.56
CA ALA A 69 18.36 18.34 -9.11
C ALA A 69 19.84 18.30 -8.73
N ASP A 70 20.22 18.93 -7.62
CA ASP A 70 21.55 18.89 -7.02
C ASP A 70 22.05 17.44 -6.83
N ALA A 71 22.50 16.82 -7.91
CA ALA A 71 22.99 15.45 -8.00
C ALA A 71 24.53 15.40 -7.91
N GLU A 72 25.21 16.54 -7.80
CA GLU A 72 26.68 16.63 -7.86
C GLU A 72 27.36 17.23 -6.61
N ALA A 73 26.67 17.39 -5.48
CA ALA A 73 27.28 17.84 -4.21
C ALA A 73 27.34 16.77 -3.11
N GLN A 74 27.33 15.47 -3.44
CA GLN A 74 27.50 14.35 -2.48
C GLN A 74 28.61 13.35 -2.84
N GLN A 75 29.61 13.72 -3.65
CA GLN A 75 30.76 12.86 -3.98
C GLN A 75 32.07 13.15 -3.23
N ALA A 76 32.02 13.74 -2.03
CA ALA A 76 33.21 13.88 -1.19
C ALA A 76 32.95 13.64 0.31
N ALA A 77 32.45 12.47 0.69
CA ALA A 77 32.61 11.84 2.02
C ALA A 77 32.14 10.36 1.96
N PRO A 78 32.69 9.44 2.77
CA PRO A 78 32.75 8.03 2.40
C PRO A 78 31.46 7.24 2.66
N ALA A 79 31.21 6.31 1.71
CA ALA A 79 30.30 5.18 1.72
C ALA A 79 29.42 4.92 2.97
N SER A 80 28.13 5.19 2.86
CA SER A 80 27.08 4.18 3.15
C SER A 80 25.71 4.61 2.62
N SER A 81 25.10 3.71 1.83
CA SER A 81 23.69 3.65 1.39
C SER A 81 23.12 4.85 0.62
N SER A 82 23.43 4.95 -0.67
CA SER A 82 22.49 5.52 -1.65
C SER A 82 21.41 4.46 -1.97
N PRO A 83 20.11 4.81 -2.01
CA PRO A 83 19.07 3.88 -2.45
C PRO A 83 19.27 3.56 -3.93
N LEU A 84 19.18 2.28 -4.28
CA LEU A 84 19.21 1.80 -5.66
C LEU A 84 18.15 2.56 -6.51
N PRO A 85 18.46 2.93 -7.77
CA PRO A 85 17.45 3.47 -8.68
C PRO A 85 16.31 2.45 -8.80
N SER A 86 15.10 2.85 -8.41
CA SER A 86 13.92 2.00 -8.53
C SER A 86 13.68 1.70 -10.00
N LEU A 87 13.88 0.45 -10.41
CA LEU A 87 13.58 0.02 -11.77
C LEU A 87 12.12 0.39 -12.12
N PRO A 88 11.87 0.92 -13.33
CA PRO A 88 10.52 1.26 -13.75
C PRO A 88 9.64 0.00 -13.73
N PRO A 89 8.33 0.12 -13.45
CA PRO A 89 7.42 -1.01 -13.43
C PRO A 89 7.36 -1.66 -14.83
N PRO A 90 7.23 -2.99 -14.93
CA PRO A 90 7.03 -3.66 -16.21
C PRO A 90 5.69 -3.23 -16.84
N PRO A 91 5.55 -3.35 -18.17
CA PRO A 91 4.25 -3.16 -18.80
C PRO A 91 3.25 -4.22 -18.28
N PRO A 92 1.96 -3.88 -18.11
CA PRO A 92 0.98 -4.87 -17.70
C PRO A 92 0.86 -6.02 -18.68
N GLN A 93 0.72 -7.23 -18.14
CA GLN A 93 0.57 -8.47 -18.91
C GLN A 93 -0.71 -9.22 -18.50
N PRO A 94 -1.34 -10.00 -19.39
CA PRO A 94 -2.46 -10.87 -19.01
C PRO A 94 -2.10 -11.76 -17.81
N LEU A 95 -3.00 -11.87 -16.84
CA LEU A 95 -2.74 -12.72 -15.67
C LEU A 95 -2.89 -14.20 -16.03
N CYS A 96 -2.06 -15.03 -15.41
CA CYS A 96 -2.12 -16.48 -15.56
C CYS A 96 -3.26 -17.12 -14.77
N PHE A 97 -4.00 -16.35 -13.97
CA PHE A 97 -5.16 -16.78 -13.20
C PHE A 97 -6.35 -15.86 -13.44
N GLU A 98 -7.56 -16.39 -13.26
CA GLU A 98 -8.80 -15.62 -13.34
C GLU A 98 -8.91 -14.68 -12.13
N ALA A 99 -9.14 -13.39 -12.38
CA ALA A 99 -9.46 -12.40 -11.36
C ALA A 99 -10.23 -11.24 -12.03
N ASP A 100 -11.06 -10.53 -11.26
CA ASP A 100 -11.77 -9.34 -11.76
C ASP A 100 -10.76 -8.22 -12.08
N GLU A 101 -10.98 -7.48 -13.17
CA GLU A 101 -10.12 -6.34 -13.55
C GLU A 101 -10.00 -5.30 -12.43
N ILE A 102 -11.06 -5.12 -11.62
CA ILE A 102 -11.05 -4.15 -10.52
C ILE A 102 -10.16 -4.58 -9.35
N ASP A 103 -9.85 -5.88 -9.24
CA ASP A 103 -8.94 -6.42 -8.22
C ASP A 103 -7.47 -6.23 -8.59
N HIS A 104 -7.16 -5.75 -9.80
CA HIS A 104 -5.79 -5.46 -10.23
C HIS A 104 -5.26 -4.19 -9.56
N CYS A 105 -4.84 -4.37 -8.31
CA CYS A 105 -4.42 -3.33 -7.40
C CYS A 105 -3.13 -3.73 -6.67
N GLU A 106 -2.07 -2.96 -6.88
CA GLU A 106 -0.83 -3.06 -6.14
C GLU A 106 -0.98 -2.47 -4.74
N THR A 107 -0.34 -3.14 -3.78
CA THR A 107 -0.30 -2.71 -2.37
C THR A 107 0.64 -1.52 -2.22
N ALA A 108 0.20 -0.48 -1.50
CA ALA A 108 1.04 0.68 -1.27
C ALA A 108 2.31 0.36 -0.43
N PRO A 109 3.44 1.07 -0.65
CA PRO A 109 4.67 0.91 0.12
C PRO A 109 4.47 0.96 1.64
N GLU A 110 3.60 1.85 2.11
CA GLU A 110 3.26 2.02 3.53
C GLU A 110 2.75 0.71 4.17
N ALA A 111 1.91 -0.05 3.45
CA ALA A 111 1.37 -1.30 3.98
C ALA A 111 2.48 -2.35 4.17
N TYR A 112 3.48 -2.40 3.30
CA TYR A 112 4.66 -3.26 3.48
C TYR A 112 5.55 -2.78 4.63
N ALA A 113 5.74 -1.46 4.80
CA ALA A 113 6.50 -0.91 5.91
C ALA A 113 5.92 -1.33 7.28
N HIS A 114 4.58 -1.41 7.39
CA HIS A 114 3.91 -1.83 8.62
C HIS A 114 4.14 -3.30 9.02
N VAL A 115 4.51 -4.17 8.07
CA VAL A 115 4.82 -5.58 8.38
C VAL A 115 6.30 -5.85 8.61
N VAL A 116 7.21 -4.92 8.28
CA VAL A 116 8.66 -5.05 8.51
C VAL A 116 9.02 -5.49 9.94
N PRO A 117 8.41 -4.96 11.02
CA PRO A 117 8.72 -5.41 12.38
C PRO A 117 8.38 -6.88 12.66
N VAL A 118 7.43 -7.46 11.91
CA VAL A 118 7.08 -8.88 11.96
C VAL A 118 8.13 -9.69 11.20
N LEU A 119 8.45 -9.27 9.97
CA LEU A 119 9.42 -9.95 9.11
C LEU A 119 10.81 -10.05 9.77
N ARG A 120 11.31 -8.95 10.34
CA ARG A 120 12.59 -8.91 11.07
C ARG A 120 12.59 -9.87 12.26
N ARG A 121 11.50 -9.92 13.03
CA ARG A 121 11.39 -10.84 14.17
C ARG A 121 11.32 -12.30 13.72
N LEU A 122 10.69 -12.58 12.57
CA LEU A 122 10.63 -13.92 12.01
C LEU A 122 12.02 -14.40 11.59
N SER A 123 12.76 -13.58 10.85
CA SER A 123 14.15 -13.83 10.46
C SER A 123 15.03 -14.08 11.70
N GLN A 124 14.96 -13.21 12.72
CA GLN A 124 15.66 -13.39 13.99
C GLN A 124 15.28 -14.70 14.70
N SER A 125 13.99 -15.05 14.74
CA SER A 125 13.52 -16.27 15.42
C SER A 125 13.98 -17.55 14.74
N ARG A 126 14.32 -17.47 13.45
CA ARG A 126 14.81 -18.59 12.64
C ARG A 126 16.32 -18.58 12.46
N ASN A 127 17.01 -17.54 12.95
CA ASN A 127 18.44 -17.33 12.73
C ASN A 127 18.79 -17.30 11.22
N ILE A 128 17.98 -16.59 10.44
CA ILE A 128 18.16 -16.37 9.00
C ILE A 128 18.30 -14.86 8.77
N ASP A 129 19.18 -14.42 7.89
CA ASP A 129 19.29 -13.00 7.54
C ASP A 129 18.01 -12.50 6.84
N THR A 130 17.65 -11.24 6.99
CA THR A 130 16.53 -10.65 6.24
C THR A 130 16.72 -10.75 4.73
N THR A 131 17.96 -10.75 4.25
CA THR A 131 18.30 -10.92 2.83
C THR A 131 18.06 -12.33 2.32
N GLU A 132 17.90 -13.31 3.20
CA GLU A 132 17.68 -14.72 2.86
C GLU A 132 16.26 -15.19 3.19
N LEU A 133 15.45 -14.34 3.84
CA LEU A 133 14.07 -14.67 4.19
C LEU A 133 13.22 -14.79 2.93
N ARG A 134 12.78 -16.00 2.59
CA ARG A 134 11.98 -16.26 1.38
C ARG A 134 10.51 -15.94 1.60
N ILE A 135 10.03 -14.91 0.91
CA ILE A 135 8.65 -14.42 0.97
C ILE A 135 7.92 -14.84 -0.30
N TYR A 136 6.77 -15.47 -0.15
CA TYR A 136 5.92 -15.87 -1.27
C TYR A 136 4.67 -15.00 -1.35
N ASP A 137 4.46 -14.35 -2.49
CA ASP A 137 3.21 -13.68 -2.85
C ASP A 137 2.61 -14.37 -4.09
N PRO A 138 1.60 -15.26 -3.91
CA PRO A 138 1.03 -16.06 -4.99
C PRO A 138 0.18 -15.26 -5.99
N TYR A 139 -0.21 -14.03 -5.67
CA TYR A 139 -1.11 -13.25 -6.50
C TYR A 139 -0.35 -12.12 -7.20
N TYR A 140 -0.06 -12.34 -8.48
CA TYR A 140 0.64 -11.35 -9.29
C TYR A 140 -0.28 -10.23 -9.76
N CYS A 141 0.16 -8.98 -9.62
CA CYS A 141 -0.45 -7.82 -10.25
C CYS A 141 0.48 -7.23 -11.33
N ASN A 142 1.59 -6.60 -10.91
CA ASN A 142 2.64 -6.05 -11.77
C ASN A 142 4.02 -6.05 -11.07
N GLY A 143 4.19 -6.93 -10.08
CA GLY A 143 5.46 -7.15 -9.37
C GLY A 143 5.90 -6.03 -8.42
N ALA A 144 5.01 -5.13 -7.97
CA ALA A 144 5.44 -4.04 -7.08
C ALA A 144 5.91 -4.54 -5.70
N VAL A 145 5.37 -5.66 -5.22
CA VAL A 145 5.77 -6.28 -3.95
C VAL A 145 7.28 -6.56 -3.88
N GLU A 146 7.88 -7.07 -4.96
CA GLU A 146 9.32 -7.38 -4.99
C GLU A 146 10.15 -6.10 -4.84
N ARG A 147 9.80 -5.05 -5.57
CA ARG A 147 10.50 -3.75 -5.51
C ARG A 147 10.37 -3.10 -4.14
N HIS A 148 9.17 -3.11 -3.55
CA HIS A 148 8.94 -2.52 -2.24
C HIS A 148 9.65 -3.27 -1.13
N LEU A 149 9.59 -4.60 -1.13
CA LEU A 149 10.25 -5.41 -0.12
C LEU A 149 11.78 -5.41 -0.27
N LEU A 150 12.31 -5.34 -1.48
CA LEU A 150 13.74 -5.15 -1.74
C LEU A 150 14.29 -3.90 -1.03
N VAL A 151 13.64 -2.74 -1.21
CA VAL A 151 14.03 -1.48 -0.54
C VAL A 151 13.94 -1.58 0.98
N LEU A 152 13.04 -2.42 1.50
CA LEU A 152 12.86 -2.65 2.94
C LEU A 152 13.84 -3.70 3.52
N GLY A 153 14.73 -4.27 2.69
CA GLY A 153 15.76 -5.23 3.08
C GLY A 153 15.36 -6.71 2.93
N PHE A 154 14.35 -7.00 2.11
CA PHE A 154 13.84 -8.35 1.85
C PHE A 154 13.86 -8.65 0.34
N PRO A 155 15.02 -8.97 -0.24
CA PRO A 155 15.20 -9.19 -1.67
C PRO A 155 14.65 -10.55 -2.16
N CYS A 156 14.51 -11.55 -1.28
CA CYS A 156 14.05 -12.89 -1.63
C CYS A 156 12.53 -12.99 -1.68
N VAL A 157 11.92 -12.33 -2.68
CA VAL A 157 10.48 -12.39 -2.92
C VAL A 157 10.20 -13.20 -4.19
N HIS A 158 9.24 -14.12 -4.11
CA HIS A 158 8.67 -14.80 -5.27
C HIS A 158 7.29 -14.21 -5.55
N ASN A 159 7.19 -13.32 -6.55
CA ASN A 159 5.93 -12.83 -7.10
C ASN A 159 5.97 -12.88 -8.63
N VAL A 160 5.72 -14.07 -9.16
CA VAL A 160 5.71 -14.33 -10.60
C VAL A 160 4.27 -14.48 -11.10
N ASN A 161 4.03 -14.14 -12.36
CA ASN A 161 2.72 -14.29 -13.00
C ASN A 161 2.41 -15.76 -13.28
N GLU A 162 1.99 -16.49 -12.25
CA GLU A 162 1.61 -17.89 -12.29
C GLU A 162 0.21 -18.11 -11.70
N ASP A 163 -0.45 -19.22 -12.06
CA ASP A 163 -1.69 -19.61 -11.41
C ASP A 163 -1.41 -20.32 -10.09
N PHE A 164 -1.57 -19.60 -8.98
CA PHE A 164 -1.47 -20.13 -7.62
C PHE A 164 -2.21 -21.45 -7.43
N TYR A 165 -3.39 -21.59 -8.02
CA TYR A 165 -4.20 -22.79 -7.84
C TYR A 165 -3.66 -23.95 -8.65
N ALA A 166 -3.10 -23.69 -9.83
CA ALA A 166 -2.40 -24.70 -10.60
C ALA A 166 -1.12 -25.16 -9.88
N THR A 167 -0.36 -24.25 -9.27
CA THR A 167 0.87 -24.61 -8.53
C THR A 167 0.56 -25.46 -7.30
N GLN A 168 -0.55 -25.17 -6.60
CA GLN A 168 -1.05 -26.04 -5.53
C GLN A 168 -1.43 -27.44 -6.04
N ARG A 169 -2.24 -27.54 -7.10
CA ARG A 169 -2.69 -28.83 -7.67
C ARG A 169 -1.54 -29.70 -8.17
N THR A 170 -0.49 -29.08 -8.70
CA THR A 170 0.68 -29.76 -9.27
C THR A 170 1.82 -29.94 -8.27
N HIS A 171 1.63 -29.53 -7.02
CA HIS A 171 2.65 -29.56 -5.96
C HIS A 171 3.97 -28.88 -6.37
N SER A 172 3.86 -27.78 -7.14
CA SER A 172 5.00 -27.02 -7.69
C SER A 172 5.22 -25.67 -7.01
N LEU A 173 4.70 -25.50 -5.79
CA LEU A 173 4.90 -24.27 -5.01
C LEU A 173 6.40 -23.98 -4.82
N PRO A 174 6.82 -22.70 -4.87
CA PRO A 174 8.20 -22.34 -4.56
C PRO A 174 8.53 -22.70 -3.11
N GLN A 175 9.81 -22.83 -2.80
CA GLN A 175 10.21 -22.92 -1.39
C GLN A 175 10.10 -21.54 -0.75
N PHE A 176 9.34 -21.45 0.36
CA PHE A 176 9.19 -20.20 1.09
C PHE A 176 9.20 -20.39 2.61
N ASP A 177 9.49 -19.30 3.31
CA ASP A 177 9.54 -19.21 4.76
C ASP A 177 8.29 -18.54 5.35
N LEU A 178 7.67 -17.64 4.58
CA LEU A 178 6.47 -16.88 4.93
C LEU A 178 5.62 -16.64 3.67
N LEU A 179 4.31 -16.78 3.79
CA LEU A 179 3.36 -16.28 2.81
C LEU A 179 3.00 -14.82 3.15
N LEU A 180 3.13 -13.90 2.21
CA LEU A 180 2.76 -12.49 2.39
C LEU A 180 2.05 -12.02 1.13
N THR A 181 0.78 -11.61 1.23
CA THR A 181 0.01 -11.29 0.03
C THR A 181 -1.14 -10.32 0.26
N ASN A 182 -1.52 -9.65 -0.82
CA ASN A 182 -2.77 -8.93 -1.00
C ASN A 182 -3.54 -9.63 -2.14
N PRO A 183 -4.44 -10.59 -1.84
CA PRO A 183 -5.12 -11.36 -2.87
C PRO A 183 -6.14 -10.51 -3.63
N PRO A 184 -6.63 -10.98 -4.79
CA PRO A 184 -7.88 -10.49 -5.33
C PRO A 184 -9.01 -10.63 -4.30
N TYR A 185 -9.91 -9.65 -4.26
CA TYR A 185 -10.98 -9.58 -3.28
C TYR A 185 -12.29 -10.17 -3.81
N SER A 186 -12.41 -10.37 -5.12
CA SER A 186 -13.60 -10.95 -5.75
C SER A 186 -13.54 -12.47 -5.77
N GLY A 187 -14.64 -13.09 -6.23
CA GLY A 187 -14.72 -14.54 -6.40
C GLY A 187 -14.47 -15.33 -5.10
N SER A 188 -13.82 -16.48 -5.25
CA SER A 188 -13.46 -17.38 -4.14
C SER A 188 -12.00 -17.21 -3.67
N HIS A 189 -11.28 -16.18 -4.14
CA HIS A 189 -9.86 -16.01 -3.83
C HIS A 189 -9.56 -15.91 -2.33
N PRO A 190 -10.30 -15.09 -1.53
CA PRO A 190 -10.06 -15.02 -0.09
C PRO A 190 -10.33 -16.34 0.62
N GLU A 191 -11.42 -17.03 0.29
CA GLU A 191 -11.79 -18.31 0.88
C GLU A 191 -10.72 -19.38 0.63
N ARG A 192 -10.33 -19.58 -0.63
CA ARG A 192 -9.30 -20.57 -1.02
C ARG A 192 -7.93 -20.25 -0.44
N LEU A 193 -7.60 -18.97 -0.29
CA LEU A 193 -6.36 -18.55 0.37
C LEU A 193 -6.38 -18.88 1.87
N LEU A 194 -7.51 -18.69 2.55
CA LEU A 194 -7.67 -19.05 3.96
C LEU A 194 -7.59 -20.58 4.15
N GLU A 195 -8.21 -21.36 3.26
CA GLU A 195 -8.07 -22.81 3.23
C GLU A 195 -6.59 -23.22 3.14
N PHE A 196 -5.84 -22.64 2.20
CA PHE A 196 -4.41 -22.89 2.06
C PHE A 196 -3.62 -22.53 3.34
N CYS A 197 -3.90 -21.36 3.92
CA CYS A 197 -3.24 -20.92 5.16
C CYS A 197 -3.56 -21.85 6.35
N SER A 198 -4.78 -22.38 6.41
CA SER A 198 -5.21 -23.29 7.49
C SER A 198 -4.55 -24.66 7.39
N ALA A 199 -4.24 -25.12 6.17
CA ALA A 199 -3.54 -26.38 5.91
C ALA A 199 -2.01 -26.23 6.00
N SER A 200 -1.49 -25.01 5.91
CA SER A 200 -0.06 -24.72 5.94
C SER A 200 0.47 -24.63 7.37
N SER A 201 1.66 -25.20 7.60
CA SER A 201 2.43 -24.99 8.83
C SER A 201 3.33 -23.74 8.78
N LYS A 202 3.33 -23.02 7.64
CA LYS A 202 4.15 -21.82 7.46
C LYS A 202 3.42 -20.59 8.01
N PRO A 203 4.13 -19.63 8.60
CA PRO A 203 3.56 -18.35 8.95
C PRO A 203 3.01 -17.65 7.70
N TRP A 204 2.03 -16.77 7.91
CA TRP A 204 1.41 -16.01 6.85
C TRP A 204 0.97 -14.61 7.31
N LEU A 205 0.95 -13.66 6.38
CA LEU A 205 0.43 -12.31 6.53
C LEU A 205 -0.48 -11.99 5.33
N LEU A 206 -1.76 -11.78 5.58
CA LEU A 206 -2.75 -11.50 4.53
C LEU A 206 -3.29 -10.08 4.69
N LEU A 207 -3.18 -9.26 3.65
CA LEU A 207 -3.82 -7.96 3.59
C LEU A 207 -5.25 -8.16 3.08
N MET A 208 -6.22 -8.07 3.97
CA MET A 208 -7.62 -8.39 3.65
C MET A 208 -8.53 -7.19 3.93
N PRO A 209 -9.60 -7.02 3.13
CA PRO A 209 -10.60 -6.01 3.36
C PRO A 209 -11.51 -6.44 4.52
N ASN A 210 -12.08 -5.47 5.22
CA ASN A 210 -12.81 -5.74 6.44
C ASN A 210 -14.05 -6.64 6.26
N TRP A 211 -14.67 -6.63 5.07
CA TRP A 211 -15.84 -7.45 4.77
C TRP A 211 -15.53 -8.95 4.77
N VAL A 212 -14.27 -9.37 4.51
CA VAL A 212 -13.87 -10.80 4.56
C VAL A 212 -14.14 -11.38 5.94
N PHE A 213 -13.87 -10.60 6.99
CA PHE A 213 -14.02 -11.04 8.38
C PHE A 213 -15.48 -11.16 8.84
N ALA A 214 -16.43 -10.67 8.03
CA ALA A 214 -17.85 -10.84 8.27
C ALA A 214 -18.48 -11.99 7.45
N ARG A 215 -17.69 -12.69 6.63
CA ARG A 215 -18.16 -13.85 5.86
C ARG A 215 -18.11 -15.12 6.70
N ALA A 216 -19.07 -16.02 6.45
CA ALA A 216 -19.17 -17.31 7.13
C ALA A 216 -17.90 -18.15 7.00
N TYR A 217 -17.33 -18.23 5.78
CA TYR A 217 -16.10 -18.97 5.52
C TYR A 217 -14.91 -18.51 6.39
N TYR A 218 -14.86 -17.22 6.76
CA TYR A 218 -13.81 -16.74 7.66
C TYR A 218 -14.02 -17.27 9.08
N SER A 219 -15.23 -17.13 9.62
CA SER A 219 -15.56 -17.63 10.96
C SER A 219 -15.39 -19.15 11.08
N GLU A 220 -15.73 -19.90 10.03
CA GLU A 220 -15.58 -21.36 9.98
C GLU A 220 -14.10 -21.79 9.93
N SER A 221 -13.26 -20.98 9.27
CA SER A 221 -11.82 -21.23 9.16
C SER A 221 -11.03 -20.83 10.42
N LEU A 222 -11.57 -19.97 11.29
CA LEU A 222 -10.85 -19.43 12.47
C LEU A 222 -10.20 -20.49 13.38
N PRO A 223 -10.87 -21.60 13.76
CA PRO A 223 -10.27 -22.61 14.62
C PRO A 223 -9.02 -23.26 14.00
N ALA A 224 -9.00 -23.41 12.68
CA ALA A 224 -7.87 -24.00 11.94
C ALA A 224 -6.78 -22.95 11.66
N LEU A 225 -7.17 -21.76 11.22
CA LEU A 225 -6.26 -20.63 10.93
C LEU A 225 -5.45 -20.21 12.15
N LYS A 226 -6.07 -20.23 13.35
CA LYS A 226 -5.50 -19.74 14.62
C LYS A 226 -4.76 -18.40 14.42
N PRO A 227 -5.45 -17.35 13.89
CA PRO A 227 -4.83 -16.06 13.68
C PRO A 227 -4.27 -15.56 15.01
N ALA A 228 -3.02 -15.10 14.98
CA ALA A 228 -2.29 -14.69 16.17
C ALA A 228 -2.45 -13.20 16.45
N PHE A 229 -2.65 -12.39 15.41
CA PHE A 229 -2.76 -10.95 15.52
C PHE A 229 -3.35 -10.28 14.27
N TYR A 230 -3.75 -9.03 14.45
CA TYR A 230 -4.19 -8.10 13.42
C TYR A 230 -3.36 -6.82 13.51
N ILE A 231 -2.85 -6.32 12.38
CA ILE A 231 -2.15 -5.04 12.26
C ILE A 231 -3.06 -4.06 11.52
N VAL A 232 -3.68 -3.17 12.29
CA VAL A 232 -4.67 -2.23 11.78
C VAL A 232 -4.03 -0.85 11.62
N PRO A 233 -3.95 -0.30 10.40
CA PRO A 233 -3.36 1.01 10.21
C PRO A 233 -4.29 2.11 10.77
N ARG A 234 -3.71 3.19 11.28
CA ARG A 234 -4.45 4.37 11.78
C ARG A 234 -5.06 5.18 10.63
N LYS A 235 -4.44 5.13 9.46
CA LYS A 235 -4.96 5.66 8.20
C LYS A 235 -5.32 4.50 7.29
N ARG A 236 -6.35 4.65 6.45
CA ARG A 236 -6.71 3.58 5.52
C ARG A 236 -5.62 3.42 4.46
N TYR A 237 -5.32 2.18 4.09
CA TYR A 237 -4.44 1.92 2.97
C TYR A 237 -5.08 2.38 1.66
N HIS A 238 -4.21 2.92 0.81
CA HIS A 238 -4.50 3.11 -0.59
C HIS A 238 -3.88 1.97 -1.40
N TYR A 239 -4.47 1.73 -2.57
CA TYR A 239 -4.00 0.78 -3.57
C TYR A 239 -3.76 1.50 -4.87
N TRP A 240 -2.98 0.86 -5.74
CA TRP A 240 -2.58 1.46 -7.00
C TRP A 240 -2.91 0.53 -8.16
N THR A 241 -3.72 1.00 -9.09
CA THR A 241 -3.94 0.24 -10.33
C THR A 241 -2.87 0.60 -11.35
N PRO A 242 -2.12 -0.40 -11.87
CA PRO A 242 -1.11 -0.15 -12.88
C PRO A 242 -1.69 0.55 -14.12
N ARG A 243 -0.92 1.48 -14.69
CA ARG A 243 -1.33 2.20 -15.91
C ARG A 243 -1.61 1.21 -17.05
N GLY A 244 -2.69 1.43 -17.80
CA GLY A 244 -3.06 0.59 -18.94
C GLY A 244 -3.80 -0.71 -18.60
N ARG A 245 -4.02 -1.03 -17.31
CA ARG A 245 -4.77 -2.23 -16.91
C ARG A 245 -6.28 -2.09 -17.03
N ARG A 246 -6.83 -0.93 -16.72
CA ARG A 246 -8.28 -0.72 -16.78
C ARG A 246 -8.66 0.15 -17.96
N SER A 247 -9.63 -0.34 -18.72
CA SER A 247 -10.20 0.33 -19.89
C SER A 247 -10.98 1.59 -19.54
N ASP A 248 -11.49 1.71 -18.29
CA ASP A 248 -12.19 2.89 -17.77
C ASP A 248 -11.29 4.13 -17.64
N ILE A 249 -9.98 3.92 -17.43
CA ILE A 249 -8.96 4.99 -17.33
C ILE A 249 -8.42 5.39 -18.72
N VAL A 250 -8.41 4.47 -19.69
CA VAL A 250 -7.80 4.70 -21.02
C VAL A 250 -8.83 5.14 -22.07
N GLY A 251 -10.12 4.82 -21.89
CA GLY A 251 -11.15 4.98 -22.91
C GLY A 251 -12.09 6.18 -22.81
N SER A 252 -11.95 7.06 -21.82
CA SER A 252 -12.83 8.23 -21.70
C SER A 252 -12.18 9.45 -22.37
N GLY A 253 -12.89 10.05 -23.35
CA GLY A 253 -12.44 11.23 -24.11
C GLY A 253 -12.18 12.47 -23.24
N PRO A 254 -12.16 13.70 -23.79
CA PRO A 254 -11.70 14.93 -23.09
C PRO A 254 -12.56 15.37 -21.88
N LYS A 255 -13.47 14.52 -21.39
CA LYS A 255 -14.17 14.63 -20.10
C LYS A 255 -14.00 13.36 -19.24
N ALA A 256 -12.87 12.66 -19.35
CA ALA A 256 -12.46 11.65 -18.38
C ALA A 256 -12.44 12.31 -17.01
N ARG A 257 -13.36 11.87 -16.16
CA ARG A 257 -13.52 12.38 -14.81
C ARG A 257 -12.16 12.33 -14.11
N THR A 258 -11.77 13.47 -13.54
CA THR A 258 -10.72 13.63 -12.54
C THR A 258 -10.98 12.69 -11.36
N HIS A 259 -10.70 11.39 -11.55
CA HIS A 259 -10.80 10.38 -10.52
C HIS A 259 -9.41 10.14 -9.93
N GLY A 260 -9.11 10.93 -8.90
CA GLY A 260 -8.07 10.61 -7.92
C GLY A 260 -6.64 10.95 -8.33
N HIS A 261 -5.79 11.02 -7.31
CA HIS A 261 -4.37 11.27 -7.44
C HIS A 261 -3.75 10.14 -8.29
N THR A 262 -3.33 10.47 -9.50
CA THR A 262 -2.56 9.56 -10.35
C THR A 262 -1.09 9.77 -10.08
N ASN A 263 -0.31 8.70 -9.97
CA ASN A 263 1.14 8.75 -9.80
C ASN A 263 1.82 8.15 -11.04
N ALA A 264 2.90 8.78 -11.50
CA ALA A 264 3.61 8.35 -12.70
C ALA A 264 4.18 6.92 -12.60
N ALA A 265 4.67 6.54 -11.42
CA ALA A 265 5.28 5.25 -11.16
C ALA A 265 4.27 4.16 -10.74
N LEU A 266 3.19 4.52 -10.04
CA LEU A 266 2.26 3.55 -9.44
C LEU A 266 0.91 3.44 -10.15
N GLY A 267 0.49 4.46 -10.90
CA GLY A 267 -0.80 4.50 -11.59
C GLY A 267 -1.91 5.18 -10.81
N ALA A 268 -3.14 4.66 -10.87
CA ALA A 268 -4.31 5.34 -10.30
C ALA A 268 -4.58 4.89 -8.85
N ARG A 269 -4.70 5.86 -7.94
CA ARG A 269 -4.96 5.58 -6.51
C ARG A 269 -6.42 5.20 -6.27
N THR A 270 -6.65 4.10 -5.54
CA THR A 270 -7.97 3.65 -5.09
C THR A 270 -7.96 3.25 -3.61
N SER A 271 -9.11 3.29 -2.94
CA SER A 271 -9.27 2.86 -1.53
C SER A 271 -10.73 2.46 -1.28
N PRO A 272 -11.20 1.37 -1.89
CA PRO A 272 -12.61 1.01 -1.85
C PRO A 272 -13.05 0.52 -0.46
N PHE A 273 -12.13 -0.02 0.35
CA PHE A 273 -12.44 -0.67 1.62
C PHE A 273 -11.47 -0.29 2.74
N ILE A 274 -11.90 -0.50 3.98
CA ILE A 274 -10.95 -0.61 5.10
C ILE A 274 -10.26 -1.95 4.97
N SER A 275 -8.95 -1.96 5.07
CA SER A 275 -8.13 -3.17 4.96
C SER A 275 -7.03 -3.14 6.02
N PHE A 276 -6.61 -4.33 6.45
CA PHE A 276 -5.59 -4.50 7.47
C PHE A 276 -4.93 -5.87 7.34
N TRP A 277 -3.74 -6.01 7.92
CA TRP A 277 -3.04 -7.28 7.91
C TRP A 277 -3.59 -8.19 8.99
N VAL A 278 -3.86 -9.45 8.64
CA VAL A 278 -4.07 -10.55 9.59
C VAL A 278 -2.88 -11.51 9.50
N GLY A 279 -2.37 -11.96 10.65
CA GLY A 279 -1.21 -12.83 10.72
C GLY A 279 -1.47 -14.09 11.53
N GLY A 280 -0.95 -15.23 11.05
CA GLY A 280 -1.06 -16.53 11.71
C GLY A 280 0.14 -17.43 11.44
N GLY A 281 0.18 -18.59 12.12
CA GLY A 281 1.30 -19.55 12.01
C GLY A 281 2.63 -19.08 12.63
N PHE A 282 2.63 -18.00 13.42
CA PHE A 282 3.84 -17.48 14.08
C PHE A 282 4.09 -18.12 15.47
N PRO A 283 5.37 -18.28 15.89
CA PRO A 283 5.69 -18.71 17.25
C PRO A 283 5.09 -17.78 18.32
N PRO A 284 4.48 -18.30 19.41
CA PRO A 284 3.88 -17.47 20.46
C PRO A 284 4.85 -16.46 21.09
N SER A 285 6.12 -16.83 21.20
CA SER A 285 7.18 -15.97 21.72
C SER A 285 7.47 -14.77 20.81
N LEU A 286 7.41 -14.97 19.48
CA LEU A 286 7.53 -13.91 18.49
C LEU A 286 6.36 -12.94 18.60
N VAL A 287 5.14 -13.48 18.62
CA VAL A 287 3.91 -12.67 18.73
C VAL A 287 3.95 -11.84 20.00
N SER A 288 4.34 -12.43 21.13
CA SER A 288 4.44 -11.71 22.40
C SER A 288 5.45 -10.55 22.35
N LYS A 289 6.58 -10.71 21.64
CA LYS A 289 7.55 -9.63 21.41
C LYS A 289 7.03 -8.55 20.45
N LEU A 290 6.15 -8.90 19.51
CA LEU A 290 5.52 -7.94 18.59
C LEU A 290 4.62 -6.97 19.37
N PHE A 291 3.83 -7.47 20.32
CA PHE A 291 2.91 -6.64 21.13
C PHE A 291 3.59 -5.69 22.12
N ARG A 292 4.92 -5.74 22.28
CA ARG A 292 5.64 -4.76 23.11
C ARG A 292 5.65 -3.36 22.51
N ARG A 293 5.60 -3.27 21.17
CA ARG A 293 5.59 -2.00 20.43
C ARG A 293 4.95 -2.24 19.07
N ALA A 294 3.79 -1.61 18.85
CA ALA A 294 3.14 -1.64 17.54
C ALA A 294 4.03 -1.01 16.46
N PRO A 295 3.90 -1.45 15.19
CA PRO A 295 4.46 -0.72 14.08
C PRO A 295 3.99 0.74 14.11
N GLU A 296 4.86 1.65 13.66
CA GLU A 296 4.48 3.05 13.51
C GLU A 296 3.24 3.17 12.62
N GLY A 297 2.37 4.15 12.90
CA GLY A 297 1.11 4.31 12.16
C GLY A 297 0.07 3.20 12.39
N CYS A 298 0.34 2.18 13.22
CA CYS A 298 -0.55 1.04 13.40
C CYS A 298 -1.05 0.83 14.84
N MET A 299 -2.04 -0.04 14.95
CA MET A 299 -2.54 -0.66 16.18
C MET A 299 -2.47 -2.18 16.03
N LEU A 300 -2.25 -2.88 17.15
CA LEU A 300 -2.18 -4.35 17.20
C LEU A 300 -3.32 -4.91 18.03
N PHE A 301 -3.98 -5.94 17.52
CA PHE A 301 -5.06 -6.64 18.22
C PHE A 301 -4.83 -8.14 18.16
N ARG A 302 -5.20 -8.87 19.21
CA ARG A 302 -5.09 -10.34 19.23
C ARG A 302 -6.32 -11.01 18.66
N ARG A 303 -7.48 -10.39 18.80
CA ARG A 303 -8.77 -10.99 18.47
C ARG A 303 -9.58 -10.05 17.61
N LEU A 304 -10.45 -10.63 16.77
CA LEU A 304 -11.24 -9.87 15.82
C LEU A 304 -12.21 -8.92 16.55
N GLU A 305 -12.79 -9.39 17.66
CA GLU A 305 -13.74 -8.64 18.48
C GLU A 305 -13.16 -7.38 19.13
N ASP A 306 -11.83 -7.33 19.31
CA ASP A 306 -11.12 -6.21 19.93
C ASP A 306 -10.87 -5.06 18.93
N LEU A 307 -11.10 -5.27 17.64
CA LEU A 307 -10.89 -4.23 16.63
C LEU A 307 -11.87 -3.06 16.82
N PRO A 308 -11.46 -1.82 16.48
CA PRO A 308 -12.35 -0.66 16.54
C PRO A 308 -13.65 -0.89 15.77
N ALA A 309 -14.78 -0.45 16.31
CA ALA A 309 -16.08 -0.65 15.69
C ALA A 309 -16.13 -0.12 14.24
N ALA A 310 -15.48 1.02 13.97
CA ALA A 310 -15.38 1.60 12.64
C ALA A 310 -14.63 0.72 11.63
N VAL A 311 -13.72 -0.14 12.10
CA VAL A 311 -12.98 -1.10 11.27
C VAL A 311 -13.81 -2.35 11.03
N ARG A 312 -14.59 -2.79 12.03
CA ARG A 312 -15.49 -3.95 11.94
C ARG A 312 -16.80 -3.67 11.19
N ALA A 313 -17.20 -2.40 11.07
CA ALA A 313 -18.43 -2.03 10.37
C ALA A 313 -18.36 -2.47 8.91
N ASN A 314 -19.27 -3.35 8.49
CA ASN A 314 -19.36 -3.86 7.13
C ASN A 314 -19.57 -2.72 6.14
N GLY A 315 -18.49 -2.29 5.50
CA GLY A 315 -18.52 -1.50 4.28
C GLY A 315 -18.42 -2.45 3.10
N ALA A 316 -19.44 -3.28 2.88
CA ALA A 316 -19.55 -3.96 1.60
C ALA A 316 -19.57 -2.88 0.50
N PRO A 317 -18.93 -3.10 -0.66
CA PRO A 317 -19.08 -2.17 -1.78
C PRO A 317 -20.59 -2.01 -2.06
N GLN A 318 -21.05 -0.77 -2.24
CA GLN A 318 -22.35 -0.52 -2.85
C GLN A 318 -22.27 -0.99 -4.30
N GLY A 319 -22.43 -2.30 -4.51
CA GLY A 319 -22.58 -2.89 -5.83
C GLY A 319 -23.90 -2.41 -6.40
N GLY A 320 -23.83 -1.56 -7.42
CA GLY A 320 -24.96 -1.22 -8.26
C GLY A 320 -25.49 -2.50 -8.89
N THR A 321 -26.68 -2.91 -8.47
CA THR A 321 -27.47 -3.93 -9.14
C THR A 321 -27.99 -3.36 -10.46
N HIS A 322 -27.18 -3.48 -11.52
CA HIS A 322 -27.67 -3.34 -12.89
C HIS A 322 -28.22 -4.68 -13.38
N GLY A 323 -29.54 -4.70 -13.60
CA GLY A 323 -30.15 -5.56 -14.62
C GLY A 323 -30.85 -6.84 -14.15
N ASN A 324 -32.11 -6.71 -13.70
CA ASN A 324 -33.26 -7.25 -14.44
C ASN A 324 -34.56 -7.04 -13.64
N ARG A 325 -35.20 -5.89 -13.83
CA ARG A 325 -36.63 -5.76 -13.57
C ARG A 325 -37.32 -5.56 -14.91
N LYS A 326 -37.69 -6.68 -15.55
CA LYS A 326 -38.70 -6.67 -16.62
C LYS A 326 -39.94 -6.00 -16.05
N GLN A 327 -40.17 -4.74 -16.40
CA GLN A 327 -41.47 -4.11 -16.23
C GLN A 327 -42.43 -4.76 -17.21
N SER A 328 -43.31 -5.61 -16.70
CA SER A 328 -44.51 -6.03 -17.40
C SER A 328 -45.47 -4.83 -17.48
N MET A 329 -45.36 -4.04 -18.55
CA MET A 329 -46.47 -3.20 -18.98
C MET A 329 -47.48 -4.08 -19.70
N VAL A 330 -48.50 -4.54 -18.96
CA VAL A 330 -49.76 -4.98 -19.57
C VAL A 330 -50.46 -3.73 -20.07
N LYS A 331 -50.37 -3.49 -21.39
CA LYS A 331 -51.28 -2.58 -22.10
C LYS A 331 -52.68 -3.17 -22.00
N LYS A 332 -53.56 -2.55 -21.19
CA LYS A 332 -55.00 -2.64 -21.41
C LYS A 332 -55.33 -1.89 -22.69
N ARG A 333 -55.76 -2.63 -23.72
CA ARG A 333 -56.59 -2.11 -24.81
C ARG A 333 -57.65 -3.16 -25.13
N ASN A 334 -58.88 -2.65 -25.23
CA ASN A 334 -60.17 -3.28 -25.48
C ASN A 334 -60.80 -3.92 -24.25
#